data_AF-A0A9W8NWN3-F1
#
_entry.id   AF-A0A9W8NWN3-F1
#
_cell.length_a   1.000
_cell.length_b   1.000
_cell.length_c   1.000
_cell.angle_alpha   90.00
_cell.angle_beta   90.00
_cell.angle_gamma   90.00
#
_symmetry.space_group_name_H-M   'P 1'
#
loop_
_entity.id
_entity.type
_entity.pdbx_description
1 polymer ?
#
loop_
_entity_poly.entity_id
_entity_poly.type
_entity_poly.pdbx_seq_one_letter_code
_entity_poly.pdbx_strand_id
1 'polypeptide(L)'
;MAFSSILPIVALAISTVKAAPASQNAVCSDGTVVSNSVCCDFIPLAQDLTETLFENQCGETAHEVLRLSFHDAIAISQSLGPAAGGGADGSMLIFPNVEPNFAANLGISDSVNDLAPFLASGKFPTITAGDMIQFGAAVAVGLCPGAPQLEFLAGRPNATAPAVDGLIPEPQNTVDEILARFQDAANLTSEDIVSLLVSHTVARADHVDPTLDAAPFDSTPFTFDTQFFLETLLTGVGFPGTPNNTGEVSSPLPLTVGDNVGELRLQSDFELARDNRTACFWQSMINEEALMASRFQAAMSKMAIIGHNRADLIDCSAVVPTPVPALNKPATFPATKSFADVQQACPSPFPSLTSDRAPRETEIPHCPDNEATCTS
;
A
#
# COMPACT_ATOMS: atom_id res chain seq x y z
N MET A 1 -30.31 -80.15 -3.19
CA MET A 1 -29.70 -79.10 -2.35
C MET A 1 -28.88 -78.22 -3.29
N ALA A 2 -29.38 -77.02 -3.59
CA ALA A 2 -28.74 -76.09 -4.51
C ALA A 2 -27.71 -75.26 -3.73
N PHE A 3 -26.46 -75.24 -4.20
CA PHE A 3 -25.44 -74.31 -3.71
C PHE A 3 -25.19 -73.26 -4.80
N SER A 4 -25.60 -72.03 -4.52
CA SER A 4 -25.29 -70.86 -5.33
C SER A 4 -23.85 -70.42 -5.07
N SER A 5 -23.00 -70.43 -6.10
CA SER A 5 -21.68 -69.79 -6.06
C SER A 5 -21.79 -68.38 -6.63
N ILE A 6 -21.58 -67.38 -5.79
CA ILE A 6 -21.48 -65.97 -6.17
C ILE A 6 -19.99 -65.65 -6.29
N LEU A 7 -19.52 -65.31 -7.50
CA LEU A 7 -18.19 -64.72 -7.72
C LEU A 7 -18.28 -63.19 -7.51
N PRO A 8 -17.35 -62.56 -6.78
CA PRO A 8 -17.26 -61.11 -6.73
C PRO A 8 -16.46 -60.61 -7.95
N ILE A 9 -17.09 -59.77 -8.78
CA ILE A 9 -16.40 -59.00 -9.82
C ILE A 9 -15.83 -57.76 -9.13
N VAL A 10 -14.50 -57.72 -8.97
CA VAL A 10 -13.78 -56.51 -8.55
C VAL A 10 -13.62 -55.62 -9.78
N ALA A 11 -14.40 -54.54 -9.85
CA ALA A 11 -14.22 -53.49 -10.85
C ALA A 11 -13.05 -52.60 -10.44
N LEU A 12 -11.92 -52.74 -11.12
CA LEU A 12 -10.76 -51.86 -10.95
C LEU A 12 -11.03 -50.54 -11.69
N ALA A 13 -11.46 -49.52 -10.96
CA ALA A 13 -11.59 -48.17 -11.49
C ALA A 13 -10.18 -47.57 -11.69
N ILE A 14 -9.72 -47.50 -12.93
CA ILE A 14 -8.50 -46.79 -13.30
C ILE A 14 -8.85 -45.29 -13.28
N SER A 15 -8.60 -44.62 -12.17
CA SER A 15 -8.60 -43.17 -12.10
C SER A 15 -7.39 -42.66 -12.88
N THR A 16 -7.61 -42.19 -14.11
CA THR A 16 -6.63 -41.38 -14.82
C THR A 16 -6.49 -40.05 -14.07
N VAL A 17 -5.46 -39.93 -13.23
CA VAL A 17 -5.02 -38.64 -12.72
C VAL A 17 -4.51 -37.87 -13.94
N LYS A 18 -5.31 -36.94 -14.46
CA LYS A 18 -4.79 -35.92 -15.36
C LYS A 18 -3.85 -35.07 -14.52
N ALA A 19 -2.55 -35.34 -14.61
CA ALA A 19 -1.56 -34.36 -14.19
C ALA A 19 -1.87 -33.07 -14.96
N ALA A 20 -2.08 -31.97 -14.24
CA ALA A 20 -2.10 -30.64 -14.86
C ALA A 20 -0.80 -30.52 -15.69
N PRO A 21 -0.87 -30.05 -16.94
CA PRO A 21 0.35 -29.81 -17.69
C PRO A 21 1.19 -28.85 -16.86
N ALA A 22 2.46 -29.19 -16.60
CA ALA A 22 3.40 -28.25 -16.02
C ALA A 22 3.32 -26.97 -16.86
N SER A 23 3.03 -25.83 -16.22
CA SER A 23 3.07 -24.54 -16.88
C SER A 23 4.42 -24.44 -17.56
N GLN A 24 4.45 -24.50 -18.90
CA GLN A 24 5.68 -24.25 -19.62
C GLN A 24 5.98 -22.78 -19.40
N ASN A 25 7.01 -22.49 -18.62
CA ASN A 25 7.53 -21.13 -18.47
C ASN A 25 7.63 -20.51 -19.87
N ALA A 26 7.09 -19.30 -20.04
CA ALA A 26 7.23 -18.53 -21.26
C ALA A 26 8.47 -17.63 -21.16
N VAL A 27 8.98 -17.22 -22.31
CA VAL A 27 10.09 -16.25 -22.40
C VAL A 27 9.56 -15.04 -23.16
N CYS A 28 9.59 -13.88 -22.53
CA CYS A 28 9.15 -12.63 -23.12
C CYS A 28 10.17 -12.12 -24.16
N SER A 29 9.80 -11.09 -24.92
CA SER A 29 10.63 -10.54 -26.00
C SER A 29 11.97 -9.96 -25.54
N ASP A 30 12.05 -9.54 -24.27
CA ASP A 30 13.26 -9.03 -23.61
C ASP A 30 14.13 -10.14 -22.99
N GLY A 31 13.69 -11.40 -23.05
CA GLY A 31 14.36 -12.55 -22.46
C GLY A 31 13.91 -12.90 -21.03
N THR A 32 12.99 -12.13 -20.44
CA THR A 32 12.46 -12.40 -19.10
C THR A 32 11.68 -13.72 -19.09
N VAL A 33 12.00 -14.61 -18.15
CA VAL A 33 11.33 -15.90 -17.98
C VAL A 33 10.15 -15.72 -17.04
N VAL A 34 8.95 -16.05 -17.49
CA VAL A 34 7.70 -15.87 -16.75
C VAL A 34 6.93 -17.19 -16.63
N SER A 35 6.08 -17.29 -15.61
CA SER A 35 5.24 -18.47 -15.38
C SER A 35 4.18 -18.67 -16.48
N ASN A 36 3.74 -17.59 -17.11
CA ASN A 36 2.68 -17.55 -18.12
C ASN A 36 2.93 -16.39 -19.11
N SER A 37 2.63 -16.59 -20.39
CA SER A 37 2.84 -15.58 -21.44
C SER A 37 2.05 -14.28 -21.22
N VAL A 38 0.93 -14.30 -20.48
CA VAL A 38 0.18 -13.07 -20.15
C VAL A 38 1.02 -12.09 -19.33
N CYS A 39 2.00 -12.58 -18.55
CA CYS A 39 2.87 -11.72 -17.77
C CYS A 39 3.75 -10.82 -18.66
N CYS A 40 4.01 -11.22 -19.91
CA CYS A 40 4.82 -10.41 -20.82
C CYS A 40 4.18 -9.07 -21.18
N ASP A 41 2.85 -8.95 -21.07
CA ASP A 41 2.13 -7.70 -21.37
C ASP A 41 2.39 -6.61 -20.32
N PHE A 42 2.82 -7.00 -19.12
CA PHE A 42 3.13 -6.08 -18.02
C PHE A 42 4.53 -5.47 -18.13
N ILE A 43 5.43 -6.03 -18.93
CA ILE A 43 6.77 -5.45 -19.15
C ILE A 43 6.70 -4.08 -19.83
N PRO A 44 6.04 -3.92 -21.00
CA PRO A 44 5.88 -2.60 -21.60
C PRO A 44 5.00 -1.67 -20.75
N LEU A 45 4.05 -2.21 -19.96
CA LEU A 45 3.30 -1.38 -19.01
C LEU A 45 4.23 -0.83 -17.92
N ALA A 46 5.11 -1.64 -17.34
CA ALA A 46 6.04 -1.18 -16.32
C ALA A 46 6.96 -0.07 -16.84
N GLN A 47 7.42 -0.19 -18.08
CA GLN A 47 8.23 0.84 -18.75
C GLN A 47 7.42 2.13 -18.94
N ASP A 48 6.23 2.04 -19.54
CA ASP A 48 5.36 3.19 -19.78
C ASP A 48 4.97 3.89 -18.46
N LEU A 49 4.64 3.15 -17.39
CA LEU A 49 4.37 3.69 -16.06
C LEU A 49 5.60 4.35 -15.43
N THR A 50 6.74 3.66 -15.44
CA THR A 50 7.98 4.16 -14.80
C THR A 50 8.48 5.43 -15.49
N GLU A 51 8.50 5.46 -16.82
CA GLU A 51 9.10 6.55 -17.59
C GLU A 51 8.13 7.71 -17.81
N THR A 52 6.85 7.44 -18.04
CA THR A 52 5.87 8.47 -18.44
C THR A 52 5.02 8.94 -17.28
N LEU A 53 4.61 8.05 -16.39
CA LEU A 53 3.70 8.41 -15.30
C LEU A 53 4.45 8.83 -14.04
N PHE A 54 5.42 8.00 -13.59
CA PHE A 54 6.16 8.25 -12.35
C PHE A 54 7.47 8.99 -12.56
N GLU A 55 7.91 9.17 -13.81
CA GLU A 55 9.15 9.88 -14.16
C GLU A 55 10.41 9.34 -13.43
N ASN A 56 10.41 8.05 -13.08
CA ASN A 56 11.43 7.37 -12.27
C ASN A 56 11.58 7.89 -10.84
N GLN A 57 10.53 8.50 -10.27
CA GLN A 57 10.54 9.07 -8.92
C GLN A 57 9.57 8.35 -7.98
N CYS A 58 9.98 8.23 -6.72
CA CYS A 58 9.04 8.10 -5.61
C CYS A 58 8.53 9.51 -5.28
N GLY A 59 7.52 9.96 -6.04
CA GLY A 59 6.92 11.29 -5.92
C GLY A 59 5.41 11.21 -5.83
N GLU A 60 4.73 12.35 -6.00
CA GLU A 60 3.29 12.48 -5.72
C GLU A 60 2.43 11.43 -6.44
N THR A 61 2.58 11.30 -7.75
CA THR A 61 1.86 10.31 -8.55
C THR A 61 2.12 8.87 -8.09
N ALA A 62 3.34 8.55 -7.65
CA ALA A 62 3.65 7.23 -7.11
C ALA A 62 2.94 6.99 -5.76
N HIS A 63 2.89 8.00 -4.89
CA HIS A 63 2.18 7.95 -3.62
C HIS A 63 0.67 7.76 -3.83
N GLU A 64 0.07 8.54 -4.73
CA GLU A 64 -1.37 8.48 -5.02
C GLU A 64 -1.77 7.15 -5.67
N VAL A 65 -0.96 6.58 -6.56
CA VAL A 65 -1.23 5.23 -7.10
C VAL A 65 -1.08 4.13 -6.04
N LEU A 66 -0.12 4.27 -5.11
CA LEU A 66 -0.03 3.35 -3.97
C LEU A 66 -1.28 3.44 -3.08
N ARG A 67 -1.75 4.65 -2.78
CA ARG A 67 -3.00 4.90 -2.04
C ARG A 67 -4.20 4.30 -2.76
N LEU A 68 -4.32 4.49 -4.08
CA LEU A 68 -5.40 3.92 -4.90
C LEU A 68 -5.51 2.39 -4.74
N SER A 69 -4.38 1.68 -4.67
CA SER A 69 -4.41 0.22 -4.48
C SER A 69 -5.06 -0.21 -3.18
N PHE A 70 -4.86 0.55 -2.10
CA PHE A 70 -5.54 0.29 -0.84
C PHE A 70 -7.04 0.62 -0.93
N HIS A 71 -7.38 1.77 -1.50
CA HIS A 71 -8.76 2.24 -1.60
C HIS A 71 -9.63 1.32 -2.49
N ASP A 72 -9.08 0.79 -3.59
CA ASP A 72 -9.73 -0.25 -4.42
C ASP A 72 -9.88 -1.54 -3.60
N ALA A 73 -8.78 -2.08 -3.08
CA ALA A 73 -8.76 -3.40 -2.47
C ALA A 73 -9.58 -3.54 -1.19
N ILE A 74 -9.59 -2.52 -0.33
CA ILE A 74 -10.25 -2.60 0.97
C ILE A 74 -11.78 -2.48 0.85
N ALA A 75 -12.31 -2.02 -0.29
CA ALA A 75 -13.72 -1.79 -0.55
C ALA A 75 -14.51 -3.09 -0.83
N ILE A 76 -14.56 -3.97 0.17
CA ILE A 76 -15.34 -5.22 0.20
C ILE A 76 -15.96 -5.41 1.59
N SER A 77 -16.97 -6.25 1.78
CA SER A 77 -17.42 -6.57 3.14
C SER A 77 -17.92 -8.00 3.23
N GLN A 78 -17.34 -8.79 4.13
CA GLN A 78 -17.82 -10.15 4.41
C GLN A 78 -19.20 -10.13 5.04
N SER A 79 -19.49 -9.17 5.92
CA SER A 79 -20.79 -9.06 6.61
C SER A 79 -21.92 -8.50 5.75
N LEU A 80 -21.64 -7.57 4.84
CA LEU A 80 -22.63 -7.02 3.90
C LEU A 80 -22.77 -7.88 2.61
N GLY A 81 -21.78 -8.73 2.35
CA GLY A 81 -21.76 -9.66 1.22
C GLY A 81 -21.30 -9.02 -0.10
N PRO A 82 -21.25 -9.81 -1.20
CA PRO A 82 -20.59 -9.41 -2.46
C PRO A 82 -21.17 -8.19 -3.16
N ALA A 83 -22.39 -7.75 -2.80
CA ALA A 83 -23.01 -6.55 -3.37
C ALA A 83 -22.46 -5.25 -2.76
N ALA A 84 -21.69 -5.32 -1.67
CA ALA A 84 -21.09 -4.15 -1.04
C ALA A 84 -19.81 -3.67 -1.76
N GLY A 85 -19.14 -4.55 -2.49
CA GLY A 85 -17.90 -4.23 -3.20
C GLY A 85 -17.07 -5.49 -3.45
N GLY A 86 -16.25 -5.46 -4.48
CA GLY A 86 -15.52 -6.64 -4.97
C GLY A 86 -14.07 -6.75 -4.48
N GLY A 87 -13.57 -5.78 -3.71
CA GLY A 87 -12.18 -5.75 -3.27
C GLY A 87 -11.27 -5.25 -4.39
N ALA A 88 -10.11 -5.88 -4.59
CA ALA A 88 -9.14 -5.44 -5.60
C ALA A 88 -9.63 -5.78 -7.01
N ASP A 89 -10.65 -5.10 -7.52
CA ASP A 89 -11.34 -5.43 -8.77
C ASP A 89 -11.31 -4.28 -9.80
N GLY A 90 -10.68 -3.17 -9.45
CA GLY A 90 -10.57 -1.98 -10.28
C GLY A 90 -11.85 -1.16 -10.38
N SER A 91 -12.78 -1.31 -9.45
CA SER A 91 -14.04 -0.55 -9.41
C SER A 91 -13.80 0.96 -9.47
N MET A 92 -12.71 1.45 -8.87
CA MET A 92 -12.29 2.85 -8.93
C MET A 92 -12.08 3.36 -10.36
N LEU A 93 -11.49 2.55 -11.25
CA LEU A 93 -11.28 2.92 -12.67
C LEU A 93 -12.50 2.64 -13.54
N ILE A 94 -13.30 1.61 -13.21
CA ILE A 94 -14.48 1.22 -14.00
C ILE A 94 -15.70 2.12 -13.70
N PHE A 95 -15.84 2.59 -12.47
CA PHE A 95 -16.91 3.46 -12.00
C PHE A 95 -16.36 4.78 -11.44
N PRO A 96 -15.60 5.56 -12.24
CA PRO A 96 -14.82 6.71 -11.75
C PRO A 96 -15.70 7.87 -11.24
N ASN A 97 -17.01 7.84 -11.49
CA ASN A 97 -17.96 8.85 -11.04
C ASN A 97 -18.77 8.41 -9.80
N VAL A 98 -18.41 7.30 -9.17
CA VAL A 98 -19.10 6.79 -7.97
C VAL A 98 -18.18 6.82 -6.76
N GLU A 99 -17.25 5.86 -6.66
CA GLU A 99 -16.41 5.69 -5.47
C GLU A 99 -15.46 6.87 -5.24
N PRO A 100 -14.79 7.43 -6.25
CA PRO A 100 -13.95 8.62 -6.05
C PRO A 100 -14.69 9.86 -5.53
N ASN A 101 -16.03 9.88 -5.58
CA ASN A 101 -16.85 10.98 -5.06
C ASN A 101 -17.30 10.77 -3.60
N PHE A 102 -16.94 9.65 -2.96
CA PHE A 102 -17.18 9.46 -1.53
C PHE A 102 -16.23 10.33 -0.69
N ALA A 103 -16.69 10.79 0.47
CA ALA A 103 -15.92 11.70 1.32
C ALA A 103 -14.57 11.08 1.76
N ALA A 104 -14.56 9.79 2.11
CA ALA A 104 -13.34 9.07 2.51
C ALA A 104 -12.35 8.84 1.34
N ASN A 105 -12.79 9.06 0.10
CA ASN A 105 -12.00 8.92 -1.12
C ASN A 105 -11.54 10.27 -1.68
N LEU A 106 -11.69 11.36 -0.94
CA LEU A 106 -11.27 12.69 -1.40
C LEU A 106 -9.80 12.68 -1.86
N GLY A 107 -9.55 13.20 -3.07
CA GLY A 107 -8.26 13.20 -3.76
C GLY A 107 -7.99 12.00 -4.67
N ILE A 108 -8.65 10.85 -4.46
CA ILE A 108 -8.34 9.62 -5.21
C ILE A 108 -8.66 9.71 -6.72
N SER A 109 -9.40 10.75 -7.13
CA SER A 109 -9.65 11.01 -8.54
C SER A 109 -8.37 11.25 -9.33
N ASP A 110 -7.30 11.72 -8.71
CA ASP A 110 -6.06 12.07 -9.40
C ASP A 110 -5.35 10.80 -9.89
N SER A 111 -5.11 9.83 -8.99
CA SER A 111 -4.59 8.51 -9.37
C SER A 111 -5.51 7.72 -10.30
N VAL A 112 -6.84 7.90 -10.20
CA VAL A 112 -7.79 7.36 -11.18
C VAL A 112 -7.59 7.97 -12.57
N ASN A 113 -7.44 9.29 -12.65
CA ASN A 113 -7.22 10.02 -13.90
C ASN A 113 -5.84 9.74 -14.50
N ASP A 114 -4.87 9.39 -13.68
CA ASP A 114 -3.52 9.00 -14.08
C ASP A 114 -3.47 7.61 -14.74
N LEU A 115 -4.14 6.62 -14.16
CA LEU A 115 -4.14 5.24 -14.69
C LEU A 115 -5.17 5.01 -15.80
N ALA A 116 -6.30 5.73 -15.81
CA ALA A 116 -7.35 5.53 -16.81
C ALA A 116 -6.88 5.65 -18.27
N PRO A 117 -5.99 6.60 -18.65
CA PRO A 117 -5.43 6.68 -20.00
C PRO A 117 -4.66 5.41 -20.41
N PHE A 118 -3.92 4.77 -19.51
CA PHE A 118 -3.19 3.53 -19.82
C PHE A 118 -4.17 2.40 -20.11
N LEU A 119 -5.22 2.26 -19.29
CA LEU A 119 -6.29 1.28 -19.49
C LEU A 119 -7.06 1.51 -20.80
N ALA A 120 -7.36 2.77 -21.13
CA ALA A 120 -8.12 3.14 -22.33
C ALA A 120 -7.29 3.19 -23.62
N SER A 121 -5.96 3.16 -23.53
CA SER A 121 -5.04 3.38 -24.67
C SER A 121 -5.15 2.32 -25.78
N GLY A 122 -5.65 1.12 -25.45
CA GLY A 122 -5.60 -0.05 -26.32
C GLY A 122 -4.21 -0.67 -26.50
N LYS A 123 -3.16 -0.11 -25.87
CA LYS A 123 -1.79 -0.67 -25.87
C LYS A 123 -1.70 -1.95 -25.03
N PHE A 124 -2.52 -2.05 -23.98
CA PHE A 124 -2.49 -3.14 -23.00
C PHE A 124 -3.84 -3.90 -22.96
N PRO A 125 -4.27 -4.51 -24.08
CA PRO A 125 -5.64 -5.00 -24.25
C PRO A 125 -6.02 -6.18 -23.34
N THR A 126 -5.05 -6.81 -22.69
CA THR A 126 -5.21 -7.95 -21.78
C THR A 126 -5.21 -7.55 -20.31
N ILE A 127 -4.81 -6.33 -19.98
CA ILE A 127 -4.69 -5.84 -18.60
C ILE A 127 -6.04 -5.28 -18.15
N THR A 128 -6.54 -5.80 -17.03
CA THR A 128 -7.80 -5.37 -16.42
C THR A 128 -7.58 -4.17 -15.49
N ALA A 129 -8.66 -3.50 -15.09
CA ALA A 129 -8.58 -2.36 -14.18
C ALA A 129 -7.94 -2.73 -12.84
N GLY A 130 -8.36 -3.84 -12.21
CA GLY A 130 -7.76 -4.30 -10.96
C GLY A 130 -6.29 -4.69 -11.10
N ASP A 131 -5.92 -5.32 -12.23
CA ASP A 131 -4.51 -5.63 -12.50
C ASP A 131 -3.69 -4.36 -12.76
N MET A 132 -4.26 -3.34 -13.43
CA MET A 132 -3.62 -2.04 -13.66
C MET A 132 -3.30 -1.32 -12.34
N ILE A 133 -4.27 -1.27 -11.40
CA ILE A 133 -4.08 -0.62 -10.10
C ILE A 133 -3.01 -1.35 -9.28
N GLN A 134 -3.15 -2.67 -9.10
CA GLN A 134 -2.21 -3.42 -8.25
C GLN A 134 -0.81 -3.49 -8.86
N PHE A 135 -0.69 -3.58 -10.19
CA PHE A 135 0.62 -3.52 -10.86
C PHE A 135 1.22 -2.11 -10.79
N GLY A 136 0.40 -1.08 -11.00
CA GLY A 136 0.80 0.32 -10.86
C GLY A 136 1.39 0.60 -9.49
N ALA A 137 0.75 0.15 -8.41
CA ALA A 137 1.26 0.30 -7.06
C ALA A 137 2.56 -0.49 -6.81
N ALA A 138 2.69 -1.69 -7.38
CA ALA A 138 3.93 -2.47 -7.28
C ALA A 138 5.12 -1.79 -8.00
N VAL A 139 4.87 -1.15 -9.14
CA VAL A 139 5.87 -0.34 -9.86
C VAL A 139 6.19 0.93 -9.06
N ALA A 140 5.16 1.68 -8.64
CA ALA A 140 5.29 2.94 -7.91
C ALA A 140 6.12 2.80 -6.63
N VAL A 141 5.76 1.85 -5.75
CA VAL A 141 6.48 1.66 -4.49
C VAL A 141 7.92 1.18 -4.73
N GLY A 142 8.17 0.45 -5.82
CA GLY A 142 9.51 0.02 -6.20
C GLY A 142 10.46 1.18 -6.52
N LEU A 143 9.95 2.38 -6.82
CA LEU A 143 10.76 3.58 -7.04
C LEU A 143 11.25 4.20 -5.73
N CYS A 144 10.65 3.85 -4.60
CA CYS A 144 11.00 4.35 -3.28
C CYS A 144 12.20 3.58 -2.71
N PRO A 145 13.35 4.24 -2.45
CA PRO A 145 14.54 3.59 -1.93
C PRO A 145 14.25 2.81 -0.64
N GLY A 146 14.49 1.50 -0.65
CA GLY A 146 14.26 0.61 0.50
C GLY A 146 12.99 -0.23 0.42
N ALA A 147 12.12 0.03 -0.56
CA ALA A 147 10.90 -0.74 -0.74
C ALA A 147 11.19 -2.21 -1.15
N PRO A 148 10.36 -3.16 -0.69
CA PRO A 148 10.44 -4.54 -1.14
C PRO A 148 9.91 -4.69 -2.56
N GLN A 149 10.36 -5.73 -3.28
CA GLN A 149 9.72 -6.11 -4.54
C GLN A 149 8.40 -6.81 -4.23
N LEU A 150 7.26 -6.18 -4.54
CA LEU A 150 5.96 -6.78 -4.22
C LEU A 150 5.67 -8.04 -5.05
N GLU A 151 4.95 -8.98 -4.46
CA GLU A 151 4.30 -10.06 -5.22
C GLU A 151 3.25 -9.43 -6.14
N PHE A 152 3.23 -9.86 -7.40
CA PHE A 152 2.19 -9.45 -8.34
C PHE A 152 1.53 -10.68 -8.97
N LEU A 153 0.28 -10.90 -8.61
CA LEU A 153 -0.57 -11.91 -9.22
C LEU A 153 -1.56 -11.23 -10.16
N ALA A 154 -1.65 -11.66 -11.42
CA ALA A 154 -2.53 -11.11 -12.45
C ALA A 154 -3.76 -12.00 -12.70
N GLY A 155 -4.77 -11.46 -13.37
CA GLY A 155 -5.98 -12.18 -13.80
C GLY A 155 -7.27 -11.74 -13.11
N ARG A 156 -7.27 -10.57 -12.44
CA ARG A 156 -8.49 -10.03 -11.82
C ARG A 156 -9.54 -9.73 -12.91
N PRO A 157 -10.79 -10.19 -12.81
CA PRO A 157 -11.85 -9.71 -13.69
C PRO A 157 -12.14 -8.22 -13.42
N ASN A 158 -12.57 -7.48 -14.44
CA ASN A 158 -13.07 -6.11 -14.25
C ASN A 158 -14.33 -6.13 -13.37
N ALA A 159 -14.41 -5.16 -12.46
CA ALA A 159 -15.59 -4.89 -11.63
C ALA A 159 -16.87 -4.80 -12.46
N THR A 160 -17.97 -5.31 -11.90
CA THR A 160 -19.32 -5.23 -12.52
C THR A 160 -20.27 -4.28 -11.80
N ALA A 161 -19.88 -3.78 -10.63
CA ALA A 161 -20.60 -2.77 -9.84
C ALA A 161 -19.58 -1.98 -9.01
N PRO A 162 -19.88 -0.71 -8.67
CA PRO A 162 -19.07 0.04 -7.72
C PRO A 162 -19.24 -0.50 -6.30
N ALA A 163 -18.27 -0.26 -5.43
CA ALA A 163 -18.44 -0.47 -4.01
C ALA A 163 -19.42 0.55 -3.38
N VAL A 164 -19.99 0.18 -2.23
CA VAL A 164 -20.81 1.10 -1.41
C VAL A 164 -19.91 2.00 -0.58
N ASP A 165 -20.45 3.16 -0.16
CA ASP A 165 -19.77 4.08 0.75
C ASP A 165 -19.61 3.47 2.16
N GLY A 166 -18.67 4.02 2.95
CA GLY A 166 -18.40 3.62 4.33
C GLY A 166 -17.51 2.38 4.48
N LEU A 167 -16.83 1.96 3.42
CA LEU A 167 -15.88 0.82 3.46
C LEU A 167 -14.41 1.22 3.60
N ILE A 168 -14.09 2.50 3.46
CA ILE A 168 -12.74 3.05 3.57
C ILE A 168 -12.54 3.55 5.01
N PRO A 169 -11.48 3.13 5.73
CA PRO A 169 -11.13 3.71 7.01
C PRO A 169 -10.82 5.21 6.87
N GLU A 170 -11.31 6.01 7.82
CA GLU A 170 -11.06 7.44 7.89
C GLU A 170 -10.11 7.79 9.05
N PRO A 171 -9.32 8.88 8.95
CA PRO A 171 -8.31 9.21 9.96
C PRO A 171 -8.89 9.51 11.35
N GLN A 172 -10.17 9.89 11.45
CA GLN A 172 -10.88 10.10 12.71
C GLN A 172 -11.53 8.82 13.31
N ASN A 173 -11.44 7.69 12.62
CA ASN A 173 -12.01 6.45 13.16
C ASN A 173 -11.20 5.98 14.38
N THR A 174 -11.91 5.42 15.35
CA THR A 174 -11.29 4.80 16.52
C THR A 174 -10.52 3.55 16.13
N VAL A 175 -9.55 3.14 16.96
CA VAL A 175 -8.81 1.87 16.73
C VAL A 175 -9.76 0.68 16.63
N ASP A 176 -10.84 0.64 17.43
CA ASP A 176 -11.82 -0.44 17.37
C ASP A 176 -12.54 -0.52 16.01
N GLU A 177 -12.93 0.64 15.45
CA GLU A 177 -13.55 0.73 14.13
C GLU A 177 -12.58 0.29 13.02
N ILE A 178 -11.32 0.76 13.07
CA ILE A 178 -10.29 0.38 12.10
C ILE A 178 -10.04 -1.13 12.15
N LEU A 179 -9.80 -1.70 13.34
CA LEU A 179 -9.56 -3.15 13.47
C LEU A 179 -10.77 -3.96 12.97
N ALA A 180 -12.00 -3.54 13.30
CA ALA A 180 -13.21 -4.20 12.83
C ALA A 180 -13.37 -4.12 11.31
N ARG A 181 -13.05 -2.98 10.70
CA ARG A 181 -13.12 -2.72 9.26
C ARG A 181 -12.17 -3.62 8.47
N PHE A 182 -10.93 -3.75 8.92
CA PHE A 182 -9.94 -4.65 8.31
C PHE A 182 -10.26 -6.14 8.54
N GLN A 183 -10.81 -6.49 9.71
CA GLN A 183 -11.31 -7.84 9.97
C GLN A 183 -12.47 -8.20 9.04
N ASP A 184 -13.45 -7.30 8.86
CA ASP A 184 -14.60 -7.51 7.98
C ASP A 184 -14.22 -7.56 6.49
N ALA A 185 -13.23 -6.77 6.07
CA ALA A 185 -12.79 -6.77 4.67
C ALA A 185 -12.16 -8.11 4.26
N ALA A 186 -11.18 -8.59 5.02
CA ALA A 186 -10.40 -9.77 4.61
C ALA A 186 -9.75 -10.55 5.77
N ASN A 187 -10.28 -10.42 7.00
CA ASN A 187 -9.70 -11.02 8.20
C ASN A 187 -8.23 -10.58 8.44
N LEU A 188 -7.92 -9.32 8.12
CA LEU A 188 -6.60 -8.75 8.36
C LEU A 188 -6.40 -8.47 9.84
N THR A 189 -5.25 -8.89 10.36
CA THR A 189 -4.88 -8.77 11.78
C THR A 189 -4.38 -7.37 12.13
N SER A 190 -4.22 -7.06 13.41
CA SER A 190 -3.58 -5.81 13.84
C SER A 190 -2.14 -5.66 13.33
N GLU A 191 -1.40 -6.76 13.21
CA GLU A 191 -0.07 -6.75 12.58
C GLU A 191 -0.16 -6.48 11.08
N ASP A 192 -1.16 -7.02 10.37
CA ASP A 192 -1.37 -6.72 8.94
C ASP A 192 -1.67 -5.22 8.74
N ILE A 193 -2.47 -4.61 9.62
CA ILE A 193 -2.82 -3.18 9.54
C ILE A 193 -1.59 -2.31 9.72
N VAL A 194 -0.82 -2.52 10.80
CA VAL A 194 0.43 -1.77 11.04
C VAL A 194 1.45 -2.03 9.92
N SER A 195 1.47 -3.25 9.35
CA SER A 195 2.33 -3.56 8.22
C SER A 195 1.90 -2.86 6.93
N LEU A 196 0.60 -2.63 6.71
CA LEU A 196 0.11 -1.85 5.56
C LEU A 196 0.37 -0.36 5.75
N LEU A 197 0.26 0.16 6.98
CA LEU A 197 0.60 1.55 7.32
C LEU A 197 2.06 1.91 7.10
N VAL A 198 2.94 0.95 6.82
CA VAL A 198 4.28 1.25 6.31
C VAL A 198 4.20 2.15 5.07
N SER A 199 3.14 2.07 4.26
CA SER A 199 2.95 2.98 3.12
C SER A 199 2.98 4.47 3.50
N HIS A 200 2.68 4.82 4.76
CA HIS A 200 2.71 6.21 5.22
C HIS A 200 4.12 6.80 5.32
N THR A 201 5.18 5.99 5.22
CA THR A 201 6.56 6.52 5.08
C THR A 201 6.83 7.15 3.70
N VAL A 202 5.99 6.85 2.71
CA VAL A 202 6.03 7.42 1.36
C VAL A 202 4.66 7.98 0.99
N ALA A 203 4.15 8.88 1.84
CA ALA A 203 2.83 9.46 1.69
C ALA A 203 2.75 10.88 2.24
N ARG A 204 1.74 11.61 1.72
CA ARG A 204 1.40 12.98 2.08
C ARG A 204 -0.12 13.15 2.13
N ALA A 205 -0.58 14.29 2.63
CA ALA A 205 -1.99 14.66 2.67
C ALA A 205 -2.24 16.03 2.05
N ASP A 206 -3.17 16.08 1.09
CA ASP A 206 -3.60 17.31 0.40
C ASP A 206 -4.96 17.83 0.86
N HIS A 207 -5.70 17.02 1.63
CA HIS A 207 -7.13 17.26 1.87
C HIS A 207 -7.55 17.19 3.34
N VAL A 208 -6.65 16.80 4.24
CA VAL A 208 -6.94 16.80 5.68
C VAL A 208 -7.01 18.24 6.19
N ASP A 209 -6.00 19.05 5.89
CA ASP A 209 -6.04 20.50 6.07
C ASP A 209 -6.36 21.16 4.72
N PRO A 210 -7.48 21.89 4.59
CA PRO A 210 -7.88 22.51 3.32
C PRO A 210 -7.02 23.73 2.91
N THR A 211 -6.01 24.09 3.68
CA THR A 211 -5.08 25.21 3.43
C THR A 211 -3.68 24.76 3.03
N LEU A 212 -3.42 23.45 3.05
CA LEU A 212 -2.14 22.84 2.71
C LEU A 212 -2.32 21.82 1.61
N ASP A 213 -1.31 21.73 0.76
CA ASP A 213 -1.12 20.61 -0.16
C ASP A 213 0.15 19.86 0.28
N ALA A 214 0.23 18.57 0.02
CA ALA A 214 1.41 17.73 0.18
C ALA A 214 2.04 17.74 1.58
N ALA A 215 1.23 17.71 2.65
CA ALA A 215 1.76 17.61 4.02
C ALA A 215 2.22 16.17 4.33
N PRO A 216 3.52 15.89 4.51
CA PRO A 216 4.03 14.53 4.65
C PRO A 216 3.73 13.93 6.02
N PHE A 217 3.67 12.59 6.11
CA PHE A 217 3.46 11.90 7.39
C PHE A 217 4.75 11.56 8.16
N ASP A 218 5.91 11.72 7.51
CA ASP A 218 7.22 11.70 8.13
C ASP A 218 8.18 12.68 7.46
N SER A 219 9.41 12.79 7.96
CA SER A 219 10.42 13.71 7.46
C SER A 219 11.13 13.27 6.17
N THR A 220 10.79 12.09 5.65
CA THR A 220 11.46 11.43 4.51
C THR A 220 10.45 10.85 3.52
N PRO A 221 9.46 11.62 3.02
CA PRO A 221 8.30 11.11 2.28
C PRO A 221 8.62 10.48 0.92
N PHE A 222 9.88 10.44 0.50
CA PHE A 222 10.35 9.85 -0.75
C PHE A 222 11.25 8.63 -0.52
N THR A 223 11.44 8.21 0.74
CA THR A 223 12.30 7.09 1.14
C THR A 223 11.47 6.06 1.89
N PHE A 224 11.58 4.80 1.52
CA PHE A 224 10.85 3.72 2.17
C PHE A 224 11.58 3.25 3.43
N ASP A 225 11.55 4.06 4.50
CA ASP A 225 12.29 3.82 5.73
C ASP A 225 11.39 3.75 6.97
N THR A 226 12.00 3.79 8.16
CA THR A 226 11.29 3.57 9.44
C THR A 226 10.98 4.87 10.20
N GLN A 227 11.19 6.04 9.58
CA GLN A 227 11.00 7.35 10.22
C GLN A 227 9.55 7.57 10.64
N PHE A 228 8.57 7.24 9.80
CA PHE A 228 7.15 7.26 10.16
C PHE A 228 6.84 6.61 11.52
N PHE A 229 7.36 5.41 11.78
CA PHE A 229 7.13 4.70 13.05
C PHE A 229 7.77 5.39 14.26
N LEU A 230 8.91 6.05 14.05
CA LEU A 230 9.59 6.84 15.08
C LEU A 230 8.85 8.16 15.35
N GLU A 231 8.57 8.91 14.30
CA GLU A 231 8.09 10.29 14.35
C GLU A 231 6.67 10.36 14.89
N THR A 232 5.81 9.41 14.56
CA THR A 232 4.45 9.25 15.13
C THR A 232 4.44 9.06 16.65
N LEU A 233 5.52 8.54 17.25
CA LEU A 233 5.68 8.40 18.70
C LEU A 233 6.22 9.66 19.39
N LEU A 234 6.67 10.67 18.64
CA LEU A 234 7.17 11.91 19.23
C LEU A 234 6.04 12.80 19.76
N THR A 235 6.34 13.61 20.77
CA THR A 235 5.40 14.57 21.34
C THR A 235 5.07 15.65 20.30
N GLY A 236 3.78 15.82 20.01
CA GLY A 236 3.29 16.88 19.13
C GLY A 236 3.52 18.27 19.74
N VAL A 237 3.94 19.23 18.91
CA VAL A 237 4.27 20.59 19.31
C VAL A 237 3.51 21.67 18.55
N GLY A 238 2.85 21.32 17.45
CA GLY A 238 2.01 22.23 16.66
C GLY A 238 1.23 21.50 15.57
N PHE A 239 0.74 22.26 14.59
CA PHE A 239 0.11 21.77 13.36
C PHE A 239 0.81 22.48 12.19
N PRO A 240 1.06 21.81 11.06
CA PRO A 240 1.70 22.43 9.90
C PRO A 240 0.82 23.53 9.26
N GLY A 241 -0.49 23.47 9.50
CA GLY A 241 -1.50 24.43 9.04
C GLY A 241 -2.41 24.89 10.17
N THR A 242 -3.71 24.60 10.05
CA THR A 242 -4.75 24.97 11.01
C THR A 242 -4.97 23.87 12.07
N PRO A 243 -5.40 24.22 13.31
CA PRO A 243 -5.44 23.26 14.42
C PRO A 243 -6.81 22.55 14.59
N ASN A 244 -7.71 22.65 13.62
CA ASN A 244 -9.12 22.26 13.79
C ASN A 244 -9.65 21.34 12.67
N ASN A 245 -8.76 20.59 12.03
CA ASN A 245 -9.11 19.63 10.99
C ASN A 245 -9.59 18.31 11.62
N THR A 246 -10.53 17.65 10.94
CA THR A 246 -11.05 16.36 11.40
C THR A 246 -10.02 15.27 11.12
N GLY A 247 -9.73 14.44 12.11
CA GLY A 247 -8.76 13.35 11.96
C GLY A 247 -7.29 13.78 12.00
N GLU A 248 -6.98 15.05 12.31
CA GLU A 248 -5.62 15.53 12.52
C GLU A 248 -5.32 15.73 14.02
N VAL A 249 -4.10 15.44 14.43
CA VAL A 249 -3.57 15.73 15.77
C VAL A 249 -2.24 16.46 15.68
N SER A 250 -1.78 17.02 16.80
CA SER A 250 -0.54 17.78 16.81
C SER A 250 0.66 16.95 16.35
N SER A 251 1.38 17.49 15.38
CA SER A 251 2.59 16.97 14.75
C SER A 251 3.85 17.36 15.55
N PRO A 252 4.90 16.52 15.54
CA PRO A 252 6.18 16.82 16.17
C PRO A 252 7.04 17.74 15.30
N LEU A 253 6.83 17.80 13.98
CA LEU A 253 7.62 18.59 13.02
C LEU A 253 6.73 19.51 12.16
N PRO A 254 6.02 20.48 12.76
CA PRO A 254 5.02 21.30 12.05
C PRO A 254 5.62 22.48 11.26
N LEU A 255 6.94 22.61 11.12
CA LEU A 255 7.54 23.77 10.45
C LEU A 255 7.27 23.77 8.94
N THR A 256 6.39 24.68 8.51
CA THR A 256 6.14 24.97 7.08
C THR A 256 6.98 26.17 6.61
N VAL A 257 7.71 26.01 5.50
CA VAL A 257 8.52 27.06 4.87
C VAL A 257 8.30 27.09 3.36
N GLY A 258 7.48 28.03 2.87
CA GLY A 258 7.11 28.06 1.46
C GLY A 258 6.32 26.80 1.09
N ASP A 259 6.75 26.10 0.04
CA ASP A 259 6.13 24.86 -0.43
C ASP A 259 6.58 23.62 0.37
N ASN A 260 7.61 23.76 1.22
CA ASN A 260 8.05 22.72 2.15
C ASN A 260 7.10 22.68 3.35
N VAL A 261 6.01 21.94 3.21
CA VAL A 261 5.00 21.78 4.27
C VAL A 261 5.53 20.88 5.38
N GLY A 262 5.27 21.28 6.64
CA GLY A 262 5.66 20.49 7.80
C GLY A 262 4.88 19.17 7.90
N GLU A 263 5.36 18.25 8.73
CA GLU A 263 4.73 16.95 8.98
C GLU A 263 3.30 17.15 9.47
N LEU A 264 2.34 16.42 8.89
CA LEU A 264 0.98 16.27 9.38
C LEU A 264 0.84 14.92 10.09
N ARG A 265 0.10 14.88 11.19
CA ARG A 265 -0.14 13.63 11.91
C ARG A 265 -1.62 13.28 11.95
N LEU A 266 -1.97 12.13 11.39
CA LEU A 266 -3.31 11.57 11.47
C LEU A 266 -3.62 11.06 12.89
N GLN A 267 -4.86 11.24 13.34
CA GLN A 267 -5.34 10.72 14.61
C GLN A 267 -5.27 9.19 14.66
N SER A 268 -5.68 8.51 13.58
CA SER A 268 -5.62 7.06 13.45
C SER A 268 -4.21 6.51 13.72
N ASP A 269 -3.19 7.12 13.12
CA ASP A 269 -1.79 6.70 13.26
C ASP A 269 -1.28 6.95 14.68
N PHE A 270 -1.62 8.13 15.24
CA PHE A 270 -1.29 8.47 16.62
C PHE A 270 -1.86 7.45 17.63
N GLU A 271 -3.12 7.06 17.46
CA GLU A 271 -3.82 6.12 18.34
C GLU A 271 -3.31 4.69 18.13
N LEU A 272 -3.12 4.23 16.88
CA LEU A 272 -2.56 2.91 16.57
C LEU A 272 -1.12 2.75 17.08
N ALA A 273 -0.30 3.80 17.06
CA ALA A 273 1.03 3.77 17.65
C ALA A 273 1.02 3.57 19.18
N ARG A 274 -0.13 3.82 19.84
CA ARG A 274 -0.27 3.83 21.31
C ARG A 274 -1.23 2.78 21.86
N ASP A 275 -2.06 2.18 21.03
CA ASP A 275 -3.00 1.13 21.44
C ASP A 275 -2.28 -0.17 21.82
N ASN A 276 -2.74 -0.84 22.88
CA ASN A 276 -2.08 -2.04 23.40
C ASN A 276 -2.04 -3.23 22.41
N ARG A 277 -2.91 -3.25 21.39
CA ARG A 277 -2.97 -4.30 20.35
C ARG A 277 -1.95 -4.10 19.23
N THR A 278 -1.39 -2.90 19.10
CA THR A 278 -0.56 -2.49 17.95
C THR A 278 0.76 -1.85 18.36
N ALA A 279 0.83 -1.14 19.49
CA ALA A 279 1.97 -0.32 19.91
C ALA A 279 3.31 -1.06 19.95
N CYS A 280 3.33 -2.34 20.36
CA CYS A 280 4.58 -3.10 20.39
C CYS A 280 5.06 -3.51 19.00
N PHE A 281 4.15 -3.84 18.10
CA PHE A 281 4.52 -4.15 16.73
C PHE A 281 4.90 -2.86 15.97
N TRP A 282 4.22 -1.75 16.26
CA TRP A 282 4.62 -0.40 15.80
C TRP A 282 6.05 -0.06 16.19
N GLN A 283 6.38 -0.13 17.48
CA GLN A 283 7.74 0.14 17.98
C GLN A 283 8.77 -0.84 17.40
N SER A 284 8.38 -2.08 17.08
CA SER A 284 9.29 -3.10 16.54
C SER A 284 9.81 -2.78 15.13
N MET A 285 9.15 -1.88 14.39
CA MET A 285 9.61 -1.46 13.06
C MET A 285 10.74 -0.42 13.13
N ILE A 286 10.86 0.31 14.24
CA ILE A 286 11.79 1.44 14.35
C ILE A 286 13.23 0.93 14.23
N ASN A 287 13.96 1.45 13.24
CA ASN A 287 15.33 1.08 12.91
C ASN A 287 15.49 -0.40 12.46
N GLU A 288 14.41 -1.03 12.01
CA GLU A 288 14.38 -2.41 11.51
C GLU A 288 13.86 -2.44 10.06
N GLU A 289 14.54 -1.73 9.15
CA GLU A 289 14.14 -1.53 7.73
C GLU A 289 13.82 -2.85 7.01
N ALA A 290 14.65 -3.88 7.18
CA ALA A 290 14.43 -5.19 6.56
C ALA A 290 13.18 -5.90 7.10
N LEU A 291 12.91 -5.79 8.40
CA LEU A 291 11.68 -6.31 9.00
C LEU A 291 10.49 -5.56 8.42
N MET A 292 10.51 -4.23 8.45
CA MET A 292 9.45 -3.37 7.95
C MET A 292 9.10 -3.68 6.49
N ALA A 293 10.09 -3.70 5.60
CA ALA A 293 9.91 -4.04 4.19
C ALA A 293 9.32 -5.45 4.01
N SER A 294 9.83 -6.46 4.74
CA SER A 294 9.30 -7.83 4.65
C SER A 294 7.84 -7.94 5.13
N ARG A 295 7.46 -7.15 6.13
CA ARG A 295 6.11 -7.14 6.70
C ARG A 295 5.13 -6.42 5.78
N PHE A 296 5.53 -5.29 5.21
CA PHE A 296 4.78 -4.61 4.16
C PHE A 296 4.55 -5.53 2.96
N GLN A 297 5.60 -6.19 2.45
CA GLN A 297 5.49 -7.14 1.33
C GLN A 297 4.45 -8.25 1.61
N ALA A 298 4.50 -8.84 2.80
CA ALA A 298 3.57 -9.91 3.19
C ALA A 298 2.13 -9.41 3.33
N ALA A 299 1.93 -8.20 3.85
CA ALA A 299 0.60 -7.60 4.01
C ALA A 299 0.02 -7.16 2.66
N MET A 300 0.83 -6.58 1.77
CA MET A 300 0.45 -6.25 0.39
C MET A 300 0.07 -7.50 -0.41
N SER A 301 0.77 -8.62 -0.24
CA SER A 301 0.40 -9.93 -0.85
C SER A 301 -0.98 -10.41 -0.43
N LYS A 302 -1.45 -10.06 0.78
CA LYS A 302 -2.84 -10.33 1.20
C LYS A 302 -3.80 -9.29 0.64
N MET A 303 -3.47 -8.01 0.77
CA MET A 303 -4.33 -6.89 0.36
C MET A 303 -4.62 -6.92 -1.15
N ALA A 304 -3.59 -7.12 -1.97
CA ALA A 304 -3.70 -7.04 -3.43
C ALA A 304 -4.64 -8.09 -4.05
N ILE A 305 -5.02 -9.13 -3.31
CA ILE A 305 -5.91 -10.19 -3.77
C ILE A 305 -7.23 -10.26 -3.01
N ILE A 306 -7.55 -9.24 -2.20
CA ILE A 306 -8.85 -9.17 -1.53
C ILE A 306 -9.95 -9.26 -2.58
N GLY A 307 -10.94 -10.13 -2.35
CA GLY A 307 -12.00 -10.44 -3.32
C GLY A 307 -11.69 -11.58 -4.28
N HIS A 308 -10.45 -12.07 -4.31
CA HIS A 308 -10.00 -13.11 -5.25
C HIS A 308 -9.45 -14.35 -4.54
N ASN A 309 -9.55 -15.48 -5.21
CA ASN A 309 -8.84 -16.68 -4.79
C ASN A 309 -7.46 -16.71 -5.44
N ARG A 310 -6.39 -16.73 -4.64
CA ARG A 310 -5.00 -16.80 -5.11
C ARG A 310 -4.77 -17.89 -6.15
N ALA A 311 -5.46 -19.04 -6.04
CA ALA A 311 -5.29 -20.17 -6.95
C ALA A 311 -5.80 -19.89 -8.38
N ASP A 312 -6.65 -18.87 -8.55
CA ASP A 312 -7.21 -18.46 -9.83
C ASP A 312 -6.40 -17.33 -10.49
N LEU A 313 -5.37 -16.81 -9.80
CA LEU A 313 -4.48 -15.77 -10.29
C LEU A 313 -3.14 -16.35 -10.75
N ILE A 314 -2.49 -15.63 -11.67
CA ILE A 314 -1.23 -16.01 -12.30
C ILE A 314 -0.10 -15.22 -11.68
N ASP A 315 0.94 -15.91 -11.19
CA ASP A 315 2.13 -15.25 -10.65
C ASP A 315 2.97 -14.58 -11.74
N CYS A 316 2.89 -13.26 -11.79
CA CYS A 316 3.65 -12.38 -12.67
C CYS A 316 4.66 -11.53 -11.87
N SER A 317 5.12 -11.98 -10.70
CA SER A 317 6.08 -11.22 -9.89
C SER A 317 7.43 -11.02 -10.62
N ALA A 318 7.77 -11.90 -11.56
CA ALA A 318 9.00 -11.82 -12.35
C ALA A 318 9.11 -10.58 -13.27
N VAL A 319 7.99 -9.89 -13.53
CA VAL A 319 7.95 -8.69 -14.40
C VAL A 319 7.76 -7.40 -13.59
N VAL A 320 7.65 -7.48 -12.27
CA VAL A 320 7.74 -6.30 -11.39
C VAL A 320 9.19 -5.80 -11.46
N PRO A 321 9.43 -4.51 -11.74
CA PRO A 321 10.79 -3.95 -11.76
C PRO A 321 11.54 -4.22 -10.45
N THR A 322 12.87 -4.33 -10.54
CA THR A 322 13.70 -4.42 -9.33
C THR A 322 13.64 -3.09 -8.58
N PRO A 323 13.27 -3.07 -7.28
CA PRO A 323 13.17 -1.82 -6.53
C PRO A 323 14.49 -1.09 -6.38
N VAL A 324 14.40 0.22 -6.14
CA VAL A 324 15.54 1.06 -5.80
C VAL A 324 16.12 0.59 -4.45
N PRO A 325 17.44 0.30 -4.37
CA PRO A 325 18.05 -0.15 -3.12
C PRO A 325 17.88 0.84 -1.97
N ALA A 326 17.79 0.31 -0.76
CA ALA A 326 17.79 1.10 0.47
C ALA A 326 19.00 2.04 0.57
N LEU A 327 18.78 3.21 1.17
CA LEU A 327 19.86 4.13 1.53
C LEU A 327 20.72 3.59 2.69
N ASN A 328 20.23 2.57 3.42
CA ASN A 328 20.88 1.98 4.59
C ASN A 328 21.22 3.02 5.67
N LYS A 329 20.38 4.05 5.79
CA LYS A 329 20.47 5.06 6.86
C LYS A 329 19.70 4.54 8.07
N PRO A 330 20.32 4.42 9.26
CA PRO A 330 19.58 4.12 10.49
C PRO A 330 18.51 5.17 10.77
N ALA A 331 17.45 4.80 11.47
CA ALA A 331 16.47 5.76 11.93
C ALA A 331 17.14 6.78 12.87
N THR A 332 16.79 8.05 12.72
CA THR A 332 17.36 9.15 13.50
C THR A 332 16.26 10.04 14.02
N PHE A 333 16.40 10.51 15.26
CA PHE A 333 15.57 11.61 15.72
C PHE A 333 15.83 12.83 14.82
N PRO A 334 14.79 13.41 14.22
CA PRO A 334 14.94 14.64 13.44
C PRO A 334 15.54 15.76 14.31
N ALA A 335 16.11 16.77 13.66
CA ALA A 335 16.72 17.89 14.38
C ALA A 335 15.72 18.50 15.37
N THR A 336 16.21 18.90 16.54
CA THR A 336 15.42 19.35 17.72
C THR A 336 14.73 18.25 18.54
N LYS A 337 14.75 16.99 18.08
CA LYS A 337 14.13 15.85 18.77
C LYS A 337 15.15 14.91 19.39
N SER A 338 14.70 14.18 20.39
CA SER A 338 15.48 13.19 21.12
C SER A 338 14.58 12.15 21.79
N PHE A 339 15.19 11.19 22.48
CA PHE A 339 14.45 10.24 23.31
C PHE A 339 13.56 10.91 24.38
N ALA A 340 13.88 12.13 24.82
CA ALA A 340 13.06 12.86 25.79
C ALA A 340 11.67 13.23 25.25
N ASP A 341 11.50 13.24 23.93
CA ASP A 341 10.26 13.60 23.25
C ASP A 341 9.37 12.38 22.96
N VAL A 342 9.85 11.16 23.20
CA VAL A 342 9.16 9.91 22.87
C VAL A 342 8.02 9.63 23.86
N GLN A 343 6.82 9.43 23.33
CA GLN A 343 5.64 8.98 24.06
C GLN A 343 5.50 7.47 23.93
N GLN A 344 6.42 6.74 24.57
CA GLN A 344 6.51 5.29 24.46
C GLN A 344 5.26 4.59 25.00
N ALA A 345 4.68 3.68 24.21
CA ALA A 345 3.50 2.89 24.59
C ALA A 345 3.76 1.39 24.74
N CYS A 346 4.82 0.85 24.12
CA CYS A 346 5.20 -0.55 24.33
C CYS A 346 6.12 -0.71 25.55
N PRO A 347 5.91 -1.71 26.43
CA PRO A 347 6.78 -1.97 27.58
C PRO A 347 8.20 -2.47 27.20
N SER A 348 8.43 -2.89 25.96
CA SER A 348 9.75 -3.32 25.48
C SER A 348 10.72 -2.14 25.37
N PRO A 349 12.03 -2.31 25.58
CA PRO A 349 13.01 -1.25 25.43
C PRO A 349 12.91 -0.53 24.07
N PHE A 350 12.98 0.80 24.09
CA PHE A 350 13.04 1.60 22.87
C PHE A 350 14.45 1.50 22.24
N PRO A 351 14.58 1.44 20.90
CA PRO A 351 15.89 1.37 20.25
C PRO A 351 16.75 2.61 20.54
N SER A 352 18.07 2.42 20.60
CA SER A 352 19.02 3.53 20.78
C SER A 352 19.31 4.20 19.44
N LEU A 353 18.78 5.41 19.26
CA LEU A 353 18.94 6.19 18.02
C LEU A 353 19.80 7.44 18.24
N THR A 354 20.40 7.94 17.17
CA THR A 354 21.08 9.24 17.16
C THR A 354 20.10 10.36 16.79
N SER A 355 20.44 11.61 17.13
CA SER A 355 19.72 12.80 16.67
C SER A 355 20.48 13.51 15.56
N ASP A 356 19.75 13.99 14.56
CA ASP A 356 20.29 14.84 13.51
C ASP A 356 20.77 16.19 14.07
N ARG A 357 21.86 16.71 13.51
CA ARG A 357 22.54 17.92 14.01
C ARG A 357 22.12 19.15 13.22
N ALA A 358 21.10 19.87 13.69
CA ALA A 358 20.78 21.22 13.22
C ALA A 358 20.28 22.11 14.37
N PRO A 359 20.46 23.45 14.29
CA PRO A 359 20.03 24.38 15.34
C PRO A 359 18.52 24.64 15.35
N ARG A 360 17.80 24.16 14.33
CA ARG A 360 16.36 24.32 14.13
C ARG A 360 15.81 23.02 13.55
N GLU A 361 14.49 22.90 13.55
CA GLU A 361 13.77 21.83 12.86
C GLU A 361 14.18 21.78 11.39
N THR A 362 14.31 20.57 10.84
CA THR A 362 14.65 20.35 9.44
C THR A 362 13.42 20.64 8.59
N GLU A 363 13.56 21.43 7.53
CA GLU A 363 12.52 21.60 6.52
C GLU A 363 12.37 20.29 5.75
N ILE A 364 11.14 19.79 5.62
CA ILE A 364 10.85 18.57 4.86
C ILE A 364 10.68 18.98 3.39
N PRO A 365 11.49 18.44 2.46
CA PRO A 365 11.49 18.93 1.09
C PRO A 365 10.17 18.58 0.37
N HIS A 366 9.65 19.54 -0.40
CA HIS A 366 8.47 19.33 -1.25
C HIS A 366 8.74 18.37 -2.42
N CYS A 367 9.99 18.29 -2.89
CA CYS A 367 10.40 17.49 -4.03
C CYS A 367 11.49 16.48 -3.66
N PRO A 368 11.58 15.35 -4.39
CA PRO A 368 12.71 14.44 -4.27
C PRO A 368 14.05 15.16 -4.49
N ASP A 369 15.13 14.68 -3.84
CA ASP A 369 16.46 15.34 -3.80
C ASP A 369 17.06 15.73 -5.17
N ASN A 370 16.59 15.13 -6.26
CA ASN A 370 17.06 15.37 -7.62
C ASN A 370 16.28 16.47 -8.36
N GLU A 371 15.30 17.11 -7.71
CA GLU A 371 14.40 18.08 -8.34
C GLU A 371 14.37 19.41 -7.58
N ALA A 372 14.66 20.50 -8.30
CA ALA A 372 14.55 21.85 -7.76
C ALA A 372 13.10 22.39 -7.74
N THR A 373 12.24 21.79 -8.56
CA THR A 373 10.80 22.07 -8.69
C THR A 373 10.13 20.82 -9.20
N CYS A 374 9.01 20.44 -8.59
CA CYS A 374 8.15 19.33 -8.96
C CYS A 374 6.71 19.82 -8.91
N THR A 375 5.83 19.25 -9.72
CA THR A 375 4.39 19.50 -9.63
C THR A 375 3.79 18.52 -8.64
N SER A 376 3.04 19.05 -7.66
CA SER A 376 2.06 18.30 -6.88
C SER A 376 0.96 17.79 -7.79
#